data_AF-A0A661HRZ5-F1
#
_entry.id   AF-A0A661HRZ5-F1
#
_cell.length_a   1.000
_cell.length_b   1.000
_cell.length_c   1.000
_cell.angle_alpha   90.00
_cell.angle_beta   90.00
_cell.angle_gamma   90.00
#
_symmetry.space_group_name_H-M   'P 1'
#
loop_
_entity.id
_entity.type
_entity.pdbx_description
1 polymer ?
#
loop_
_entity_poly.entity_id
_entity_poly.type
_entity_poly.pdbx_seq_one_letter_code
_entity_poly.pdbx_strand_id
1 'polypeptide(L)'
;EYFDVWWDSEKYNWEEAAINLVASCNKHFLKWWDPNKFPWDRTSPALPKYCCEYFDIWWDSDKYNWRWGSWSLAKFCSECFPKWWNSEKFNWEDASWTLACYCSDYFEKWWDPNRYNWERDSAALAEHCCKYFDIWWNPRKFNWKQGSVALVKYCTEHVNPRWKRLTNEAKQLLKLKRQRRKIRSQNGRTC
;
A
#
# COMPACT_ATOMS: atom_id res chain seq x y z
N GLU A 1 19.40 27.98 3.83
CA GLU A 1 19.59 29.45 3.66
C GLU A 1 19.40 29.94 2.23
N TYR A 2 19.58 29.10 1.19
CA TYR A 2 19.41 29.56 -0.20
C TYR A 2 17.97 29.63 -0.73
N PHE A 3 16.98 29.01 -0.06
CA PHE A 3 15.60 28.95 -0.58
C PHE A 3 15.02 30.34 -0.85
N ASP A 4 15.20 31.27 0.10
CA ASP A 4 14.67 32.64 0.00
C ASP A 4 15.35 33.49 -1.08
N VAL A 5 16.50 33.05 -1.61
CA VAL A 5 17.24 33.78 -2.65
C VAL A 5 16.66 33.51 -4.04
N TRP A 6 16.19 32.29 -4.30
CA TRP A 6 15.70 31.88 -5.62
C TRP A 6 14.19 31.62 -5.68
N TRP A 7 13.53 31.49 -4.53
CA TRP A 7 12.10 31.21 -4.48
C TRP A 7 11.26 32.40 -4.95
N ASP A 8 10.50 32.19 -6.01
CA ASP A 8 9.52 33.12 -6.54
C ASP A 8 8.32 32.32 -7.05
N SER A 9 7.20 32.38 -6.34
CA SER A 9 6.02 31.57 -6.64
C SER A 9 5.35 31.90 -7.98
N GLU A 10 5.56 33.11 -8.51
CA GLU A 10 5.00 33.56 -9.78
C GLU A 10 5.84 33.10 -10.96
N LYS A 11 7.14 32.88 -10.75
CA LYS A 11 8.07 32.41 -11.79
C LYS A 11 8.31 30.90 -11.76
N TYR A 12 7.80 30.22 -10.73
CA TYR A 12 8.03 28.79 -10.56
C TYR A 12 7.18 27.95 -11.53
N ASN A 13 7.81 26.95 -12.16
CA ASN A 13 7.11 26.00 -13.03
C ASN A 13 6.39 24.94 -12.19
N TRP A 14 5.19 25.28 -11.72
CA TRP A 14 4.37 24.42 -10.87
C TRP A 14 4.12 23.04 -11.49
N GLU A 15 3.68 23.01 -12.75
CA GLU A 15 3.27 21.78 -13.45
C GLU A 15 4.37 20.72 -13.54
N GLU A 16 5.60 21.14 -13.83
CA GLU A 16 6.71 20.20 -14.06
C GLU A 16 7.58 20.00 -12.81
N ALA A 17 7.63 20.99 -11.92
CA ALA A 17 8.63 21.01 -10.85
C ALA A 17 8.05 20.93 -9.44
N ALA A 18 6.73 21.01 -9.21
CA ALA A 18 6.15 20.97 -7.85
C ALA A 18 6.57 19.74 -7.04
N ILE A 19 6.83 18.60 -7.68
CA ILE A 19 7.35 17.40 -7.01
C ILE A 19 8.71 17.65 -6.34
N ASN A 20 9.54 18.53 -6.90
CA ASN A 20 10.82 18.92 -6.31
C ASN A 20 10.62 19.80 -5.08
N LEU A 21 9.60 20.66 -5.04
CA LEU A 21 9.25 21.39 -3.81
C LEU A 21 8.84 20.42 -2.70
N VAL A 22 7.97 19.47 -3.03
CA VAL A 22 7.51 18.44 -2.09
C VAL A 22 8.67 17.59 -1.58
N ALA A 23 9.52 17.08 -2.47
CA ALA A 23 10.56 16.11 -2.09
C ALA A 23 11.84 16.76 -1.52
N SER A 24 12.21 17.95 -2.00
CA SER A 24 13.51 18.58 -1.71
C SER A 24 13.40 19.85 -0.88
N CYS A 25 12.22 20.48 -0.82
CA CYS A 25 11.98 21.72 -0.07
C CYS A 25 10.87 21.58 0.97
N ASN A 26 10.59 20.36 1.45
CA ASN A 26 9.56 20.12 2.48
C ASN A 26 9.79 20.92 3.78
N LYS A 27 11.05 21.17 4.18
CA LYS A 27 11.38 22.04 5.33
C LYS A 27 10.94 23.50 5.16
N HIS A 28 10.62 23.90 3.92
CA HIS A 28 10.11 25.22 3.57
C HIS A 28 8.65 25.16 3.12
N PHE A 29 7.91 24.10 3.45
CA PHE A 29 6.54 23.86 3.01
C PHE A 29 5.65 25.10 3.13
N LEU A 30 5.62 25.73 4.31
CA LEU A 30 4.79 26.92 4.55
C LEU A 30 5.16 28.15 3.70
N LYS A 31 6.36 28.19 3.13
CA LYS A 31 6.80 29.31 2.28
C LYS A 31 6.34 29.16 0.84
N TRP A 32 6.30 27.92 0.34
CA TRP A 32 5.91 27.68 -1.03
C TRP A 32 4.48 27.20 -1.19
N TRP A 33 3.86 26.65 -0.16
CA TRP A 33 2.52 26.08 -0.29
C TRP A 33 1.48 27.08 -0.80
N ASP A 34 0.92 26.78 -1.98
CA ASP A 34 -0.21 27.48 -2.56
C ASP A 34 -1.18 26.45 -3.16
N PRO A 35 -2.33 26.18 -2.51
CA PRO A 35 -3.28 25.16 -2.96
C PRO A 35 -3.99 25.51 -4.27
N ASN A 36 -3.89 26.75 -4.76
CA ASN A 36 -4.46 27.18 -6.03
C ASN A 36 -3.47 27.01 -7.20
N LYS A 37 -2.16 26.98 -6.92
CA LYS A 37 -1.12 26.75 -7.93
C LYS A 37 -0.61 25.30 -7.93
N PHE A 38 -0.83 24.57 -6.85
CA PHE A 38 -0.32 23.20 -6.70
C PHE A 38 -0.97 22.23 -7.71
N PRO A 39 -0.18 21.43 -8.47
CA PRO A 39 -0.71 20.46 -9.44
C PRO A 39 -1.19 19.19 -8.74
N TRP A 40 -2.39 19.27 -8.17
CA TRP A 40 -3.01 18.22 -7.35
C TRP A 40 -3.00 16.85 -8.02
N ASP A 41 -3.40 16.76 -9.28
CA ASP A 41 -3.54 15.49 -9.99
C ASP A 41 -2.24 14.69 -10.07
N ARG A 42 -1.09 15.36 -10.21
CA ARG A 42 0.20 14.67 -10.43
C ARG A 42 1.04 14.59 -9.17
N THR A 43 0.95 15.59 -8.31
CA THR A 43 1.92 15.78 -7.22
C THR A 43 1.32 15.50 -5.84
N SER A 44 -0.01 15.56 -5.67
CA SER A 44 -0.62 15.27 -4.37
C SER A 44 -0.28 13.89 -3.79
N PRO A 45 -0.07 12.79 -4.56
CA PRO A 45 0.34 11.50 -3.99
C PRO A 45 1.67 11.52 -3.22
N ALA A 46 2.51 12.53 -3.44
CA ALA A 46 3.79 12.70 -2.75
C ALA A 46 3.66 13.45 -1.40
N LEU A 47 2.60 14.24 -1.20
CA LEU A 47 2.40 15.01 0.03
C LEU A 47 2.39 14.15 1.29
N PRO A 48 1.71 12.98 1.33
CA PRO A 48 1.77 12.10 2.50
C PRO A 48 3.19 11.69 2.89
N LYS A 49 4.06 11.43 1.91
CA LYS A 49 5.41 10.92 2.18
C LYS A 49 6.34 12.00 2.72
N TYR A 50 6.28 13.20 2.16
CA TYR A 50 7.29 14.24 2.40
C TYR A 50 6.80 15.38 3.28
N CYS A 51 5.47 15.58 3.37
CA CYS A 51 4.83 16.71 4.03
C CYS A 51 3.74 16.25 5.02
N CYS A 52 3.82 15.01 5.55
CA CYS A 52 2.84 14.51 6.53
C CYS A 52 2.73 15.42 7.77
N GLU A 53 3.83 16.05 8.20
CA GLU A 53 3.83 16.97 9.34
C GLU A 53 2.93 18.19 9.14
N TYR A 54 2.59 18.52 7.88
CA TYR A 54 1.69 19.62 7.51
C TYR A 54 0.32 19.13 7.04
N PHE A 55 -0.08 17.90 7.41
CA PHE A 55 -1.33 17.27 6.95
C PHE A 55 -2.54 18.22 7.06
N ASP A 56 -2.72 18.88 8.21
CA ASP A 56 -3.87 19.77 8.44
C ASP A 56 -3.88 21.04 7.57
N ILE A 57 -2.79 21.32 6.84
CA ILE A 57 -2.66 22.50 5.97
C ILE A 57 -2.91 22.15 4.51
N TRP A 58 -2.40 21.00 4.04
CA TRP A 58 -2.60 20.57 2.66
C TRP A 58 -3.78 19.64 2.47
N TRP A 59 -4.36 19.06 3.53
CA TRP A 59 -5.40 18.08 3.33
C TRP A 59 -6.66 18.70 2.71
N ASP A 60 -6.98 18.26 1.49
CA ASP A 60 -8.21 18.58 0.77
C ASP A 60 -8.68 17.30 0.07
N SER A 61 -9.77 16.71 0.57
CA SER A 61 -10.31 15.44 0.07
C SER A 61 -10.84 15.55 -1.36
N ASP A 62 -11.28 16.74 -1.80
CA ASP A 62 -11.86 16.94 -3.13
C ASP A 62 -10.78 17.16 -4.18
N LYS A 63 -9.62 17.71 -3.78
CA LYS A 63 -8.48 17.90 -4.69
C LYS A 63 -7.49 16.75 -4.69
N TYR A 64 -7.39 15.97 -3.62
CA TYR A 64 -6.41 14.89 -3.52
C TYR A 64 -6.59 13.82 -4.61
N ASN A 65 -5.49 13.40 -5.25
CA ASN A 65 -5.54 12.33 -6.24
C ASN A 65 -5.66 10.96 -5.55
N TRP A 66 -6.89 10.54 -5.30
CA TRP A 66 -7.21 9.25 -4.69
C TRP A 66 -6.71 8.06 -5.51
N ARG A 67 -6.82 8.12 -6.84
CA ARG A 67 -6.45 7.02 -7.74
C ARG A 67 -4.98 6.64 -7.55
N TRP A 68 -4.08 7.61 -7.52
CA TRP A 68 -2.64 7.35 -7.41
C TRP A 68 -2.08 7.53 -6.00
N GLY A 69 -2.83 8.17 -5.10
CA GLY A 69 -2.39 8.55 -3.76
C GLY A 69 -3.03 7.81 -2.59
N SER A 70 -4.03 6.94 -2.81
CA SER A 70 -4.66 6.22 -1.69
C SER A 70 -3.66 5.41 -0.86
N TRP A 71 -2.72 4.73 -1.53
CA TRP A 71 -1.70 3.92 -0.86
C TRP A 71 -0.73 4.77 -0.02
N SER A 72 -0.45 6.01 -0.44
CA SER A 72 0.50 6.88 0.27
C SER A 72 -0.14 7.51 1.51
N LEU A 73 -1.44 7.81 1.49
CA LEU A 73 -2.19 8.18 2.70
C LEU A 73 -2.15 7.07 3.75
N ALA A 74 -2.48 5.83 3.36
CA ALA A 74 -2.47 4.71 4.27
C ALA A 74 -1.07 4.45 4.84
N LYS A 75 -0.02 4.55 4.02
CA LYS A 75 1.35 4.23 4.43
C LYS A 75 2.01 5.31 5.28
N PHE A 76 1.84 6.58 4.91
CA PHE A 76 2.60 7.68 5.51
C PHE A 76 1.76 8.57 6.43
N CYS A 77 0.43 8.52 6.31
CA CYS A 77 -0.51 9.30 7.13
C CYS A 77 -1.49 8.39 7.88
N SER A 78 -1.10 7.17 8.27
CA SER A 78 -1.97 6.24 9.01
C SER A 78 -2.46 6.82 10.34
N GLU A 79 -1.65 7.65 11.01
CA GLU A 79 -2.04 8.35 12.24
C GLU A 79 -3.19 9.34 12.01
N CYS A 80 -3.32 9.87 10.79
CA CYS A 80 -4.39 10.77 10.38
C CYS A 80 -5.59 10.03 9.75
N PHE A 81 -5.65 8.69 9.84
CA PHE A 81 -6.70 7.88 9.21
C PHE A 81 -8.13 8.41 9.43
N PRO A 82 -8.56 8.79 10.65
CA PRO A 82 -9.93 9.30 10.84
C PRO A 82 -10.24 10.58 10.07
N LYS A 83 -9.23 11.37 9.66
CA LYS A 83 -9.41 12.63 8.93
C LYS A 83 -9.54 12.41 7.42
N TRP A 84 -8.74 11.50 6.85
CA TRP A 84 -8.78 11.26 5.41
C TRP A 84 -9.70 10.13 4.99
N TRP A 85 -10.03 9.17 5.87
CA TRP A 85 -10.75 7.97 5.45
C TRP A 85 -12.07 8.28 4.73
N ASN A 86 -12.19 7.76 3.51
CA ASN A 86 -13.40 7.80 2.71
C ASN A 86 -13.46 6.56 1.81
N SER A 87 -14.40 5.65 2.11
CA SER A 87 -14.55 4.38 1.39
C SER A 87 -14.97 4.53 -0.06
N GLU A 88 -15.66 5.62 -0.43
CA GLU A 88 -16.12 5.87 -1.80
C GLU A 88 -15.00 6.41 -2.69
N LYS A 89 -14.05 7.16 -2.11
CA LYS A 89 -12.93 7.73 -2.86
C LYS A 89 -11.70 6.83 -2.88
N PHE A 90 -11.50 6.00 -1.86
CA PHE A 90 -10.31 5.15 -1.74
C PHE A 90 -10.13 4.21 -2.94
N ASN A 91 -8.89 4.11 -3.46
CA ASN A 91 -8.56 3.18 -4.54
C ASN A 91 -8.42 1.75 -4.01
N TRP A 92 -9.54 1.04 -3.95
CA TRP A 92 -9.60 -0.36 -3.55
C TRP A 92 -8.82 -1.29 -4.48
N GLU A 93 -8.82 -1.02 -5.79
CA GLU A 93 -8.24 -1.91 -6.79
C GLU A 93 -6.71 -2.04 -6.63
N ASP A 94 -6.01 -0.93 -6.40
CA ASP A 94 -4.55 -0.93 -6.32
C ASP A 94 -3.98 -0.71 -4.91
N ALA A 95 -4.79 -0.23 -3.97
CA ALA A 95 -4.31 0.16 -2.65
C ALA A 95 -4.96 -0.59 -1.48
N SER A 96 -5.89 -1.54 -1.66
CA SER A 96 -6.56 -2.18 -0.51
C SER A 96 -5.60 -2.92 0.44
N TRP A 97 -4.51 -3.50 -0.06
CA TRP A 97 -3.46 -4.08 0.77
C TRP A 97 -2.85 -3.07 1.75
N THR A 98 -2.78 -1.78 1.40
CA THR A 98 -2.18 -0.76 2.26
C THR A 98 -2.99 -0.52 3.53
N LEU A 99 -4.31 -0.68 3.48
CA LEU A 99 -5.17 -0.60 4.66
C LEU A 99 -4.87 -1.73 5.64
N ALA A 100 -4.68 -2.95 5.12
CA ALA A 100 -4.28 -4.07 5.94
C ALA A 100 -2.88 -3.87 6.53
N CYS A 101 -1.90 -3.42 5.74
CA CYS A 101 -0.52 -3.26 6.19
C CYS A 101 -0.31 -2.12 7.20
N TYR A 102 -0.96 -0.98 7.01
CA TYR A 102 -0.63 0.26 7.71
C TYR A 102 -1.78 0.85 8.52
N CYS A 103 -3.02 0.39 8.29
CA CYS A 103 -4.23 0.88 8.98
C CYS A 103 -4.98 -0.27 9.67
N SER A 104 -4.29 -1.34 10.07
CA SER A 104 -4.91 -2.51 10.71
C SER A 104 -5.57 -2.19 12.05
N ASP A 105 -5.16 -1.13 12.74
CA ASP A 105 -5.83 -0.69 13.98
C ASP A 105 -7.20 -0.05 13.73
N TYR A 106 -7.49 0.33 12.48
CA TYR A 106 -8.79 0.83 12.04
C TYR A 106 -9.57 -0.22 11.23
N PHE A 107 -9.24 -1.51 11.36
CA PHE A 107 -9.80 -2.60 10.56
C PHE A 107 -11.32 -2.53 10.42
N GLU A 108 -12.05 -2.45 11.53
CA GLU A 108 -13.51 -2.44 11.53
C GLU A 108 -14.12 -1.23 10.80
N LYS A 109 -13.37 -0.12 10.66
CA LYS A 109 -13.84 1.08 9.96
C LYS A 109 -13.70 0.98 8.45
N TRP A 110 -12.64 0.33 7.97
CA TRP A 110 -12.41 0.20 6.53
C TRP A 110 -12.87 -1.14 5.97
N TRP A 111 -13.05 -2.17 6.78
CA TRP A 111 -13.32 -3.51 6.25
C TRP A 111 -14.62 -3.56 5.44
N ASP A 112 -14.48 -3.79 4.14
CA ASP A 112 -15.59 -4.10 3.23
C ASP A 112 -15.19 -5.29 2.35
N PRO A 113 -15.79 -6.48 2.56
CA PRO A 113 -15.44 -7.69 1.80
C PRO A 113 -15.88 -7.64 0.33
N ASN A 114 -16.69 -6.66 -0.08
CA ASN A 114 -17.11 -6.48 -1.47
C ASN A 114 -16.22 -5.50 -2.23
N ARG A 115 -15.49 -4.63 -1.53
CA ARG A 115 -14.53 -3.69 -2.14
C ARG A 115 -13.09 -4.17 -2.06
N TYR A 116 -12.72 -4.91 -1.02
CA TYR A 116 -11.36 -5.40 -0.83
C TYR A 116 -10.87 -6.23 -2.05
N ASN A 117 -9.63 -5.98 -2.51
CA ASN A 117 -9.06 -6.71 -3.64
C ASN A 117 -8.55 -8.09 -3.20
N TRP A 118 -9.47 -9.04 -3.10
CA TRP A 118 -9.15 -10.42 -2.76
C TRP A 118 -8.10 -11.06 -3.68
N GLU A 119 -8.14 -10.75 -4.97
CA GLU A 119 -7.24 -11.36 -5.95
C GLU A 119 -5.79 -10.96 -5.71
N ARG A 120 -5.50 -9.71 -5.36
CA ARG A 120 -4.11 -9.25 -5.22
C ARG A 120 -3.67 -9.16 -3.77
N ASP A 121 -4.60 -8.90 -2.85
CA ASP A 121 -4.26 -8.36 -1.53
C ASP A 121 -4.57 -9.34 -0.39
N SER A 122 -5.19 -10.51 -0.66
CA SER A 122 -5.51 -11.52 0.37
C SER A 122 -4.37 -11.86 1.33
N ALA A 123 -3.12 -11.87 0.86
CA ALA A 123 -1.96 -12.15 1.70
C ALA A 123 -1.77 -11.12 2.82
N ALA A 124 -2.10 -9.85 2.56
CA ALA A 124 -1.94 -8.76 3.52
C ALA A 124 -2.92 -8.90 4.70
N LEU A 125 -4.13 -9.43 4.48
CA LEU A 125 -5.06 -9.74 5.58
C LEU A 125 -4.49 -10.79 6.53
N ALA A 126 -3.92 -11.87 5.98
CA ALA A 126 -3.29 -12.90 6.80
C ALA A 126 -2.07 -12.36 7.56
N GLU A 127 -1.24 -11.54 6.93
CA GLU A 127 0.00 -11.03 7.52
C GLU A 127 -0.23 -9.95 8.58
N HIS A 128 -1.18 -9.04 8.36
CA HIS A 128 -1.33 -7.84 9.18
C HIS A 128 -2.66 -7.74 9.93
N CYS A 129 -3.67 -8.51 9.53
CA CYS A 129 -5.02 -8.47 10.10
C CYS A 129 -5.43 -9.82 10.70
N CYS A 130 -4.46 -10.67 11.08
CA CYS A 130 -4.77 -11.99 11.61
C CYS A 130 -5.62 -11.93 12.89
N LYS A 131 -5.46 -10.89 13.72
CA LYS A 131 -6.31 -10.65 14.90
C LYS A 131 -7.81 -10.52 14.59
N TYR A 132 -8.17 -10.27 13.33
CA TYR A 132 -9.56 -10.17 12.85
C TYR A 132 -9.97 -11.35 11.95
N PHE A 133 -9.28 -12.49 12.06
CA PHE A 133 -9.48 -13.64 11.18
C PHE A 133 -10.95 -14.02 11.03
N ASP A 134 -11.69 -14.12 12.13
CA ASP A 134 -13.10 -14.53 12.13
C ASP A 134 -14.03 -13.55 11.39
N ILE A 135 -13.60 -12.31 11.17
CA ILE A 135 -14.35 -11.27 10.46
C ILE A 135 -14.08 -11.31 8.95
N TRP A 136 -12.80 -11.37 8.55
CA TRP A 136 -12.47 -11.35 7.13
C TRP A 136 -12.45 -12.73 6.47
N TRP A 137 -12.32 -13.81 7.23
CA TRP A 137 -12.06 -15.12 6.64
C TRP A 137 -13.18 -15.56 5.69
N ASN A 138 -12.85 -15.71 4.41
CA ASN A 138 -13.74 -16.25 3.40
C ASN A 138 -12.96 -17.16 2.43
N PRO A 139 -13.05 -18.50 2.56
CA PRO A 139 -12.27 -19.42 1.75
C PRO A 139 -12.65 -19.40 0.26
N ARG A 140 -13.84 -18.89 -0.10
CA ARG A 140 -14.29 -18.77 -1.49
C ARG A 140 -13.70 -17.53 -2.18
N LYS A 141 -13.44 -16.46 -1.42
CA LYS A 141 -12.84 -15.23 -1.95
C LYS A 141 -11.31 -15.21 -1.83
N PHE A 142 -10.76 -15.84 -0.79
CA PHE A 142 -9.32 -15.81 -0.50
C PHE A 142 -8.46 -16.32 -1.67
N ASN A 143 -7.45 -15.54 -2.07
CA ASN A 143 -6.50 -15.98 -3.08
C ASN A 143 -5.52 -17.00 -2.49
N TRP A 144 -5.83 -18.29 -2.64
CA TRP A 144 -4.98 -19.40 -2.22
C TRP A 144 -3.61 -19.43 -2.89
N LYS A 145 -3.51 -19.02 -4.17
CA LYS A 145 -2.26 -19.05 -4.93
C LYS A 145 -1.22 -18.10 -4.35
N GLN A 146 -1.64 -16.91 -3.90
CA GLN A 146 -0.74 -15.88 -3.37
C GLN A 146 -0.74 -15.84 -1.83
N GLY A 147 -1.89 -16.03 -1.19
CA GLY A 147 -2.06 -15.86 0.25
C GLY A 147 -1.84 -17.11 1.11
N SER A 148 -1.85 -18.33 0.56
CA SER A 148 -1.76 -19.55 1.38
C SER A 148 -0.50 -19.63 2.25
N VAL A 149 0.64 -19.14 1.77
CA VAL A 149 1.88 -19.10 2.54
C VAL A 149 1.77 -18.12 3.71
N ALA A 150 1.20 -16.93 3.48
CA ALA A 150 0.97 -15.94 4.53
C ALA A 150 -0.01 -16.47 5.58
N LEU A 151 -1.10 -17.11 5.14
CA LEU A 151 -2.11 -17.74 6.00
C LEU A 151 -1.48 -18.73 6.98
N VAL A 152 -0.67 -19.67 6.48
CA VAL A 152 0.00 -20.67 7.32
C VAL A 152 1.06 -20.05 8.21
N LYS A 153 1.72 -18.98 7.76
CA LYS A 153 2.80 -18.35 8.53
C LYS A 153 2.27 -17.52 9.70
N TYR A 154 1.22 -16.74 9.45
CA TYR A 154 0.78 -15.70 10.37
C TYR A 154 -0.53 -16.05 11.12
N CYS A 155 -1.38 -16.91 10.54
CA CYS A 155 -2.63 -17.36 11.15
C CYS A 155 -2.63 -18.85 11.50
N THR A 156 -1.51 -19.33 12.06
CA THR A 156 -1.28 -20.75 12.36
C THR A 156 -2.34 -21.39 13.26
N GLU A 157 -2.94 -20.62 14.16
CA GLU A 157 -3.98 -21.05 15.09
C GLU A 157 -5.34 -21.24 14.42
N HIS A 158 -5.64 -20.45 13.38
CA HIS A 158 -6.89 -20.53 12.62
C HIS A 158 -6.80 -21.48 11.41
N VAL A 159 -5.59 -21.88 11.01
CA VAL A 159 -5.39 -22.80 9.88
C VAL A 159 -5.77 -24.22 10.29
N ASN A 160 -6.83 -24.75 9.67
CA ASN A 160 -7.25 -26.14 9.79
C ASN A 160 -6.06 -27.10 9.61
N PRO A 161 -5.88 -28.12 10.49
CA PRO A 161 -4.80 -29.11 10.36
C PRO A 161 -4.70 -29.77 8.98
N ARG A 162 -5.82 -29.91 8.26
CA ARG A 162 -5.87 -30.44 6.89
C ARG A 162 -5.19 -29.51 5.87
N TRP A 163 -5.28 -28.20 6.06
CA TRP A 163 -4.61 -27.22 5.20
C TRP A 163 -3.10 -27.19 5.45
N LYS A 164 -2.66 -27.40 6.71
CA LYS A 164 -1.24 -27.57 7.04
C LYS A 164 -0.60 -28.68 6.20
N ARG A 165 -1.27 -29.84 6.03
CA ARG A 165 -0.79 -30.93 5.16
C ARG A 165 -0.67 -30.51 3.70
N LEU A 166 -1.72 -29.92 3.12
CA LEU A 166 -1.71 -29.47 1.72
C LEU A 166 -0.61 -28.44 1.45
N THR A 167 -0.34 -27.54 2.39
CA THR A 167 0.74 -26.56 2.25
C THR A 167 2.14 -27.16 2.41
N ASN A 168 2.31 -28.19 3.24
CA ASN A 168 3.56 -28.94 3.32
C ASN A 168 3.83 -29.71 2.04
N GLU A 169 2.82 -30.36 1.47
CA GLU A 169 2.90 -31.04 0.17
C GLU A 169 3.23 -30.05 -0.96
N ALA A 170 2.59 -28.88 -1.00
CA ALA A 170 2.89 -27.83 -1.97
C ALA A 170 4.34 -27.32 -1.85
N LYS A 171 4.85 -27.11 -0.62
CA LYS A 171 6.24 -26.76 -0.36
C LYS A 171 7.20 -27.85 -0.84
N GLN A 172 6.89 -29.12 -0.59
CA GLN A 172 7.67 -30.28 -1.06
C GLN A 172 7.74 -30.31 -2.60
N LEU A 173 6.60 -30.12 -3.28
CA LEU A 173 6.51 -30.08 -4.74
C LEU A 173 7.30 -28.92 -5.36
N LEU A 174 7.27 -27.74 -4.75
CA LEU A 174 8.07 -26.59 -5.16
C LEU A 174 9.58 -26.87 -5.03
N LYS A 175 10.00 -27.51 -3.92
CA LYS A 175 11.39 -27.92 -3.70
C LYS A 175 11.85 -28.92 -4.76
N LEU A 176 11.02 -29.93 -5.06
CA LEU A 176 11.26 -30.92 -6.11
C LEU A 176 11.36 -30.29 -7.51
N LYS A 177 10.46 -29.34 -7.84
CA LYS A 177 10.51 -28.59 -9.11
C LYS A 177 11.81 -27.79 -9.25
N ARG A 178 12.28 -27.14 -8.18
CA ARG A 178 13.57 -26.42 -8.16
C ARG A 178 14.76 -27.36 -8.37
N GLN A 179 14.77 -28.53 -7.72
CA GLN A 179 15.82 -29.54 -7.91
C GLN A 179 15.86 -30.05 -9.35
N ARG A 180 14.71 -30.37 -9.95
CA ARG A 180 14.61 -30.81 -11.35
C ARG A 180 15.12 -29.77 -12.34
N ARG A 181 14.86 -28.47 -12.10
CA ARG A 181 15.39 -27.38 -12.92
C ARG A 181 16.92 -27.28 -12.84
N LYS A 182 17.50 -27.44 -11.64
CA LYS A 182 18.97 -27.45 -11.44
C LYS A 182 19.65 -28.59 -12.21
N ILE A 183 19.08 -29.80 -12.13
CA ILE A 183 19.60 -30.98 -12.85
C ILE A 183 19.55 -30.74 -14.37
N ARG A 184 18.44 -30.21 -14.90
CA ARG A 184 18.35 -29.87 -16.34
C ARG A 184 19.36 -28.80 -16.78
N SER A 185 19.62 -27.79 -15.95
CA SER A 185 20.62 -26.76 -16.27
C SER A 185 22.06 -27.26 -16.22
N GLN A 186 22.35 -28.31 -15.44
CA GLN A 186 23.67 -28.93 -15.38
C GLN A 186 23.90 -29.85 -16.59
N ASN A 187 22.88 -30.61 -17.00
CA ASN A 187 22.97 -31.53 -18.14
C ASN A 187 22.94 -30.82 -19.51
N GLY A 188 22.51 -29.55 -19.58
CA GLY A 188 22.51 -28.76 -20.81
C GLY A 188 23.80 -27.96 -21.07
N ARG A 189 24.82 -28.09 -20.21
CA ARG A 189 26.14 -27.41 -20.34
C ARG A 189 27.29 -28.36 -20.69
N THR A 190 27.00 -29.62 -20.95
CA THR A 190 27.95 -30.63 -21.43
C THR A 190 27.78 -30.80 -22.94
N CYS A 191 28.31 -29.85 -23.73
CA CYS A 191 28.66 -30.00 -25.14
C CYS A 191 29.92 -29.16 -25.39
#